data_AF-A0A6I1VZA3-F1
#
_entry.id   AF-A0A6I1VZA3-F1
#
_cell.length_a   1.000
_cell.length_b   1.000
_cell.length_c   1.000
_cell.angle_alpha   90.00
_cell.angle_beta   90.00
_cell.angle_gamma   90.00
#
_symmetry.space_group_name_H-M   'P 1'
#
loop_
_entity.id
_entity.type
_entity.pdbx_description
1 polymer ?
#
loop_
_entity_poly.entity_id
_entity_poly.type
_entity_poly.pdbx_seq_one_letter_code
_entity_poly.pdbx_strand_id
1 'polypeptide(L)'
;CLAISLGIGEQEGADIRQHCASFGFDGKGNSPDNSYSNDVTNVARLYGLYPDQAYTQLPQGAEEAFLSVYLEGVGTVTGQADSVFGQASGQGSTGIVARVEQAPALILEQIRRLQKINPGIKIWRI
;
A
#
# COMPACT_ATOMS: atom_id res chain seq x y z
N CYS A 1 -9.05 17.44 11.91
CA CYS A 1 -9.54 17.19 13.28
C CYS A 1 -8.83 18.12 14.25
N LEU A 2 -9.47 19.21 14.67
CA LEU A 2 -8.90 20.10 15.71
C LEU A 2 -9.51 19.70 17.06
N ALA A 3 -8.72 19.65 18.12
CA ALA A 3 -9.21 19.29 19.46
C ALA A 3 -10.44 20.12 19.89
N ILE A 4 -10.45 21.43 19.55
CA ILE A 4 -11.57 22.35 19.77
C ILE A 4 -12.86 21.90 19.07
N SER A 5 -12.77 21.27 17.90
CA SER A 5 -13.95 20.75 17.18
C SER A 5 -14.60 19.54 17.86
N LEU A 6 -13.92 18.95 18.85
CA LEU A 6 -14.41 17.82 19.65
C LEU A 6 -14.85 18.25 21.07
N GLY A 7 -14.90 19.56 21.35
CA GLY A 7 -15.25 20.09 22.67
C GLY A 7 -14.13 19.98 23.72
N ILE A 8 -12.92 19.60 23.30
CA ILE A 8 -11.75 19.50 24.18
C ILE A 8 -11.15 20.89 24.36
N GLY A 9 -11.05 21.34 25.61
CA GLY A 9 -10.46 22.64 25.96
C GLY A 9 -8.95 22.68 25.67
N GLU A 10 -8.34 23.88 25.61
CA GLU A 10 -6.91 24.02 25.30
C GLU A 10 -6.00 23.26 26.27
N GLN A 11 -6.34 23.32 27.57
CA GLN A 11 -5.55 22.72 28.64
C GLN A 11 -5.69 21.20 28.65
N GLU A 12 -6.92 20.69 28.55
CA GLU A 12 -7.19 19.26 28.39
C GLU A 12 -6.54 18.69 27.12
N GLY A 13 -6.58 19.44 26.03
CA GLY A 13 -5.89 19.06 24.80
C GLY A 13 -4.35 19.05 24.95
N ALA A 14 -3.78 19.92 25.78
CA ALA A 14 -2.36 19.93 26.08
C ALA A 14 -1.94 18.72 26.93
N ASP A 15 -2.73 18.38 27.95
CA ASP A 15 -2.49 17.22 28.81
C ASP A 15 -2.57 15.91 28.01
N ILE A 16 -3.56 15.78 27.12
CA ILE A 16 -3.68 14.64 26.20
C ILE A 16 -2.46 14.54 25.30
N ARG A 17 -2.01 15.65 24.69
CA ARG A 17 -0.81 15.66 23.84
C ARG A 17 0.44 15.25 24.61
N GLN A 18 0.60 15.74 25.84
CA GLN A 18 1.74 15.39 26.69
C GLN A 18 1.72 13.91 27.08
N HIS A 19 0.54 13.38 27.41
CA HIS A 19 0.38 11.95 27.68
C HIS A 19 0.71 11.12 26.44
N CYS A 20 0.13 11.43 25.27
CA CYS A 20 0.41 10.71 24.02
C CYS A 20 1.88 10.83 23.58
N ALA A 21 2.56 11.93 23.86
CA ALA A 21 3.99 12.09 23.59
C ALA A 21 4.84 11.07 24.37
N SER A 22 4.44 10.68 25.59
CA SER A 22 5.10 9.60 26.33
C SER A 22 4.95 8.21 25.66
N PHE A 23 3.95 8.07 24.78
CA PHE A 23 3.72 6.88 23.95
C PHE A 23 4.25 7.04 22.51
N GLY A 24 4.98 8.11 22.21
CA GLY A 24 5.67 8.34 20.93
C GLY A 24 4.87 9.09 19.87
N PHE A 25 3.68 9.59 20.18
CA PHE A 25 2.91 10.44 19.26
C PHE A 25 3.56 11.82 19.17
N ASP A 26 3.67 12.36 17.95
CA ASP A 26 4.41 13.61 17.71
C ASP A 26 3.59 14.89 18.02
N GLY A 27 2.34 14.73 18.43
CA GLY A 27 1.41 15.83 18.71
C GLY A 27 0.92 16.58 17.46
N LYS A 28 1.31 16.16 16.26
CA LYS A 28 0.90 16.73 14.96
C LYS A 28 -0.16 15.87 14.26
N GLY A 29 -0.65 14.83 14.93
CA GLY A 29 -1.63 13.89 14.38
C GLY A 29 -0.99 12.68 13.72
N ASN A 30 0.34 12.53 13.80
CA ASN A 30 1.01 11.31 13.39
C ASN A 30 1.12 10.38 14.60
N SER A 31 0.77 9.12 14.35
CA SER A 31 1.14 8.03 15.27
C SER A 31 2.66 7.94 15.37
N PRO A 32 3.21 7.38 16.46
CA PRO A 32 4.62 7.04 16.52
C PRO A 32 4.95 6.25 15.26
N ASP A 33 5.86 6.77 14.45
CA ASP A 33 6.31 6.13 13.23
C ASP A 33 7.29 5.00 13.56
N ASN A 34 6.87 4.11 14.46
CA ASN A 34 7.49 2.82 14.66
C ASN A 34 6.68 1.78 13.89
N SER A 35 7.14 1.52 12.68
CA SER A 35 6.74 0.44 11.76
C SER A 35 6.73 -0.99 12.37
N TYR A 36 6.98 -1.14 13.68
CA TYR A 36 6.86 -2.39 14.42
C TYR A 36 5.46 -2.63 15.02
N SER A 37 4.60 -1.61 15.14
CA SER A 37 3.30 -1.76 15.82
C SER A 37 2.07 -1.76 14.90
N ASN A 38 2.25 -1.51 13.60
CA ASN A 38 1.21 -1.74 12.62
C ASN A 38 1.39 -3.14 12.04
N ASP A 39 0.43 -4.01 12.34
CA ASP A 39 0.33 -5.33 11.75
C ASP A 39 0.16 -5.24 10.22
N VAL A 40 0.49 -6.29 9.48
CA VAL A 40 0.36 -6.29 8.01
C VAL A 40 -1.07 -5.94 7.61
N THR A 41 -1.22 -4.97 6.70
CA THR A 41 -2.54 -4.49 6.26
C THR A 41 -3.36 -5.64 5.67
N ASN A 42 -4.69 -5.55 5.74
CA ASN A 42 -5.56 -6.54 5.10
C ASN A 42 -5.27 -6.68 3.59
N VAL A 43 -4.83 -5.61 2.92
CA VAL A 43 -4.43 -5.67 1.50
C VAL A 43 -3.15 -6.50 1.33
N ALA A 44 -2.15 -6.32 2.19
CA ALA A 44 -0.93 -7.14 2.17
C ALA A 44 -1.23 -8.62 2.51
N ARG A 45 -2.13 -8.87 3.48
CA ARG A 45 -2.60 -10.21 3.82
C ARG A 45 -3.31 -10.88 2.65
N LEU A 46 -4.26 -10.16 2.02
CA LEU A 46 -4.99 -10.66 0.85
C LEU A 46 -4.04 -10.93 -0.31
N TYR A 47 -3.07 -10.04 -0.56
CA TYR A 47 -2.04 -10.27 -1.57
C TYR A 47 -1.28 -11.58 -1.33
N GLY A 48 -0.85 -11.85 -0.09
CA GLY A 48 -0.16 -13.10 0.26
C GLY A 48 -1.03 -14.36 0.16
N LEU A 49 -2.36 -14.23 0.19
CA LEU A 49 -3.32 -15.33 0.07
C LEU A 49 -3.85 -15.51 -1.36
N TYR A 50 -3.75 -14.47 -2.20
CA TYR A 50 -4.30 -14.50 -3.56
C TYR A 50 -3.42 -15.38 -4.47
N PRO A 51 -4.02 -16.26 -5.29
CA PRO A 51 -3.25 -17.11 -6.18
C PRO A 51 -2.43 -16.28 -7.19
N ASP A 52 -1.18 -16.67 -7.40
CA ASP A 52 -0.30 -16.09 -8.42
C ASP A 52 0.28 -17.17 -9.33
N GLN A 53 -0.21 -17.19 -10.56
CA GLN A 53 0.19 -18.14 -11.59
C GLN A 53 1.17 -17.54 -12.61
N ALA A 54 1.67 -16.32 -12.38
CA ALA A 54 2.62 -15.66 -13.30
C ALA A 54 3.88 -16.49 -13.59
N TYR A 55 4.28 -17.37 -12.67
CA TYR A 55 5.48 -18.21 -12.76
C TYR A 55 5.18 -19.70 -12.93
N THR A 56 3.92 -20.05 -13.14
CA THR A 56 3.48 -21.45 -13.16
C THR A 56 3.03 -21.83 -14.56
N GLN A 57 3.36 -23.07 -14.98
CA GLN A 57 2.77 -23.63 -16.19
C GLN A 57 1.29 -23.91 -15.92
N LEU A 58 0.41 -23.33 -16.72
CA LEU A 58 -1.01 -23.58 -16.65
C LEU A 58 -1.31 -25.01 -17.09
N PRO A 59 -2.28 -25.68 -16.43
CA PRO A 59 -2.77 -26.97 -16.89
C PRO A 59 -3.30 -26.90 -18.33
N GLN A 60 -3.23 -28.03 -19.03
CA GLN A 60 -3.82 -28.12 -20.37
C GLN A 60 -5.33 -27.85 -20.30
N GLY A 61 -5.82 -26.92 -21.12
CA GLY A 61 -7.23 -26.53 -21.15
C GLY A 61 -7.65 -25.52 -20.10
N ALA A 62 -6.71 -24.88 -19.38
CA ALA A 62 -7.04 -23.77 -18.48
C ALA A 62 -7.73 -22.62 -19.23
N GLU A 63 -8.91 -22.22 -18.76
CA GLU A 63 -9.68 -21.10 -19.31
C GLU A 63 -9.41 -19.78 -18.58
N GLU A 64 -8.89 -19.87 -17.35
CA GLU A 64 -8.61 -18.73 -16.47
C GLU A 64 -7.22 -18.85 -15.85
N ALA A 65 -6.62 -17.69 -15.55
CA ALA A 65 -5.37 -17.58 -14.80
C ALA A 65 -5.47 -16.42 -13.81
N PHE A 66 -4.90 -16.60 -12.63
CA PHE A 66 -4.91 -15.62 -11.55
C PHE A 66 -3.51 -15.01 -11.40
N LEU A 67 -3.43 -13.68 -11.38
CA LEU A 67 -2.19 -12.94 -11.24
C LEU A 67 -2.31 -11.98 -10.05
N SER A 68 -1.24 -11.87 -9.28
CA SER A 68 -1.18 -10.96 -8.13
C SER A 68 -0.22 -9.81 -8.41
N VAL A 69 -0.63 -8.57 -8.12
CA VAL A 69 0.25 -7.39 -8.15
C VAL A 69 0.04 -6.62 -6.85
N TYR A 70 1.13 -6.38 -6.12
CA TYR A 70 1.13 -5.50 -4.96
C TYR A 70 1.71 -4.15 -5.32
N LEU A 71 1.00 -3.09 -4.96
CA LEU A 71 1.48 -1.73 -5.08
C LEU A 71 1.46 -1.09 -3.70
N GLU A 72 2.58 -0.48 -3.33
CA GLU A 72 2.74 0.14 -2.03
C GLU A 72 1.84 1.37 -1.85
N GLY A 73 1.54 1.65 -0.59
CA GLY A 73 0.70 2.78 -0.20
C GLY A 73 1.25 4.14 -0.63
N VAL A 74 0.39 5.16 -0.51
CA VAL A 74 0.81 6.54 -0.73
C VAL A 74 1.76 6.96 0.38
N GLY A 75 2.88 7.59 0.02
CA GLY A 75 3.87 8.06 0.99
C GLY A 75 4.80 6.99 1.58
N THR A 76 4.68 5.72 1.19
CA THR A 76 5.54 4.61 1.67
C THR A 76 6.43 4.07 0.56
N VAL A 77 7.71 3.80 0.86
CA VAL A 77 8.63 3.05 -0.02
C VAL A 77 9.36 2.00 0.81
N THR A 78 9.16 0.70 0.57
CA THR A 78 9.87 -0.33 1.33
C THR A 78 11.38 -0.24 1.11
N GLY A 79 12.15 -0.14 2.21
CA GLY A 79 13.61 -0.16 2.20
C GLY A 79 14.32 1.20 2.10
N GLN A 80 13.59 2.31 2.16
CA GLN A 80 14.14 3.67 2.32
C GLN A 80 13.30 4.45 3.33
N ALA A 81 13.88 5.47 3.98
CA ALA A 81 13.15 6.34 4.89
C ALA A 81 11.95 6.97 4.18
N ASP A 82 10.78 6.96 4.82
CA ASP A 82 9.55 7.46 4.25
C ASP A 82 9.68 8.92 3.81
N SER A 83 9.19 9.21 2.61
CA SER A 83 9.23 10.54 2.02
C SER A 83 8.15 11.41 2.67
N VAL A 84 8.58 12.23 3.64
CA VAL A 84 7.77 13.21 4.38
C VAL A 84 6.97 14.16 3.45
N PHE A 85 7.40 14.34 2.19
CA PHE A 85 6.73 15.21 1.23
C PHE A 85 5.50 14.56 0.54
N GLY A 86 5.48 13.23 0.38
CA GLY A 86 4.41 12.52 -0.33
C GLY A 86 3.15 12.26 0.51
N GLN A 87 3.30 12.15 1.84
CA GLN A 87 2.19 11.82 2.75
C GLN A 87 1.17 12.95 2.91
N ALA A 88 1.58 14.23 2.82
CA ALA A 88 0.72 15.37 3.15
C ALA A 88 -0.12 15.93 1.99
N SER A 89 0.29 15.73 0.74
CA SER A 89 -0.32 16.38 -0.42
C SER A 89 -1.04 15.43 -1.39
N GLY A 90 -0.79 14.12 -1.28
CA GLY A 90 -1.19 13.17 -2.32
C GLY A 90 -0.52 13.41 -3.69
N GLN A 91 0.46 14.32 -3.75
CA GLN A 91 1.24 14.68 -4.93
C GLN A 91 2.72 14.33 -4.72
N GLY A 92 3.40 13.95 -5.81
CA GLY A 92 4.78 13.44 -5.80
C GLY A 92 4.85 12.00 -6.31
N SER A 93 6.05 11.43 -6.35
CA SER A 93 6.32 10.09 -6.91
C SER A 93 5.63 8.92 -6.19
N THR A 94 5.08 9.16 -5.00
CA THR A 94 4.29 8.21 -4.21
C THR A 94 2.83 8.65 -4.02
N GLY A 95 2.40 9.74 -4.66
CA GLY A 95 1.02 10.24 -4.61
C GLY A 95 0.01 9.33 -5.33
N ILE A 96 -1.29 9.59 -5.14
CA ILE A 96 -2.37 8.74 -5.70
C ILE A 96 -2.25 8.62 -7.23
N VAL A 97 -2.01 9.75 -7.92
CA VAL A 97 -1.86 9.78 -9.38
C VAL A 97 -0.68 8.92 -9.83
N ALA A 98 0.47 9.05 -9.17
CA ALA A 98 1.66 8.25 -9.48
C ALA A 98 1.42 6.75 -9.26
N ARG A 99 0.66 6.36 -8.23
CA ARG A 99 0.28 4.96 -8.00
C ARG A 99 -0.64 4.43 -9.11
N VAL A 100 -1.62 5.22 -9.55
CA VAL A 100 -2.49 4.86 -10.68
C VAL A 100 -1.69 4.70 -11.98
N GLU A 101 -0.71 5.56 -12.22
CA GLU A 101 0.18 5.48 -13.39
C GLU A 101 1.13 4.28 -13.34
N GLN A 102 1.57 3.86 -12.15
CA GLN A 102 2.45 2.70 -11.95
C GLN A 102 1.73 1.35 -12.16
N ALA A 103 0.46 1.26 -11.80
CA ALA A 103 -0.27 -0.02 -11.78
C ALA A 103 -0.31 -0.74 -13.15
N PRO A 104 -0.59 -0.09 -14.29
CA PRO A 104 -0.60 -0.75 -15.60
C PRO A 104 0.74 -1.41 -15.96
N ALA A 105 1.86 -0.77 -15.61
CA ALA A 105 3.18 -1.32 -15.93
C ALA A 105 3.45 -2.63 -15.17
N LEU A 106 3.10 -2.67 -13.88
CA LEU A 106 3.25 -3.86 -13.04
C LEU A 106 2.31 -5.00 -13.50
N ILE A 107 1.07 -4.68 -13.88
CA ILE A 107 0.12 -5.66 -14.42
C ILE A 107 0.66 -6.27 -15.73
N LEU A 108 1.14 -5.42 -16.65
CA LEU A 108 1.71 -5.88 -17.91
C LEU A 108 2.95 -6.75 -17.71
N GLU A 109 3.76 -6.46 -16.68
CA GLU A 109 4.90 -7.30 -16.33
C GLU A 109 4.47 -8.71 -15.92
N GLN A 110 3.44 -8.85 -15.07
CA GLN A 110 2.93 -10.17 -14.67
C GLN A 110 2.32 -10.94 -15.84
N ILE A 111 1.58 -10.25 -16.71
CA ILE A 111 1.04 -10.86 -17.93
C ILE A 111 2.16 -11.38 -18.83
N ARG A 112 3.24 -10.60 -19.03
CA ARG A 112 4.40 -11.02 -19.81
C ARG A 112 5.11 -12.22 -19.18
N ARG A 113 5.22 -12.27 -17.86
CA ARG A 113 5.77 -13.43 -17.13
C ARG A 113 4.94 -14.68 -17.38
N LEU A 114 3.60 -14.57 -17.24
CA LEU A 114 2.68 -15.67 -17.54
C LEU A 114 2.84 -16.20 -18.97
N GLN A 115 2.87 -15.29 -19.97
CA GLN A 115 3.04 -15.65 -21.38
C GLN A 115 4.40 -16.28 -21.69
N LYS A 116 5.46 -15.84 -20.99
CA LYS A 116 6.80 -16.42 -21.14
C LYS A 116 6.86 -17.86 -20.64
N ILE A 117 6.22 -18.14 -19.50
CA ILE A 117 6.14 -19.49 -18.94
C ILE A 117 5.16 -20.37 -19.73
N ASN A 118 4.14 -19.77 -20.35
CA ASN A 118 3.12 -20.46 -21.12
C ASN A 118 3.12 -20.01 -22.59
N PRO A 119 4.11 -20.41 -23.40
CA PRO A 119 4.17 -19.99 -24.80
C PRO A 119 2.91 -20.36 -25.58
N GLY A 120 2.37 -19.40 -26.34
CA GLY A 120 1.23 -19.64 -27.22
C GLY A 120 -0.16 -19.48 -26.58
N ILE A 121 -0.25 -19.15 -25.28
CA ILE A 121 -1.54 -18.78 -24.68
C ILE A 121 -2.09 -17.51 -25.32
N LYS A 122 -3.41 -17.45 -25.49
CA LYS A 122 -4.13 -16.26 -25.95
C LYS A 122 -4.99 -15.71 -24.83
N ILE A 123 -4.71 -14.47 -24.44
CA ILE A 123 -5.52 -13.73 -23.47
C ILE A 123 -6.52 -12.91 -24.27
N TRP A 124 -7.81 -13.23 -24.12
CA TRP A 124 -8.90 -12.57 -24.84
C TRP A 124 -9.72 -11.63 -23.94
N ARG A 125 -9.55 -11.72 -22.62
CA ARG A 125 -10.16 -10.86 -21.60
C ARG A 125 -9.26 -10.76 -20.37
N ILE A 126 -9.23 -9.57 -19.76
CA ILE A 126 -8.60 -9.24 -18.48
C ILE A 126 -9.65 -8.52 -17.64
#